data_AF-A0A0L9V3U9-F1
#
_entry.id   AF-A0A0L9V3U9-F1
#
_cell.length_a   1.000
_cell.length_b   1.000
_cell.length_c   1.000
_cell.angle_alpha   90.00
_cell.angle_beta   90.00
_cell.angle_gamma   90.00
#
_symmetry.space_group_name_H-M   'P 1'
#
loop_
_entity.id
_entity.type
_entity.pdbx_description
1 polymer ?
#
loop_
_entity_poly.entity_id
_entity_poly.type
_entity_poly.pdbx_seq_one_letter_code
_entity_poly.pdbx_strand_id
1 'polypeptide(L)'
;MGTSDSVVSDNRKFEMCFFTKVRNNSTKYYVGIRYKRVPNDKKKIVWVANRDYAFETPSAVLTIQDGNLVIIDGQLRYSVNKVSNNISMYAMLLDSGNLILLKTSNKQILWQSFDYPTDTLLPGMKLGHDEGNTWSLRSWRSADDLPQELFPSNIIWAGST
;
A
#
# COMPACT_ATOMS: atom_id res chain seq x y z
N MET A 1 -7.23 11.47 -0.81
CA MET A 1 -7.78 10.16 -1.25
C MET A 1 -8.47 9.55 -0.05
N GLY A 2 -9.81 9.51 -0.06
CA GLY A 2 -10.61 8.81 0.94
C GLY A 2 -10.66 7.30 0.67
N THR A 3 -11.42 6.56 1.48
CA THR A 3 -11.49 5.09 1.41
C THR A 3 -12.13 4.53 0.14
N SER A 4 -12.96 5.32 -0.54
CA SER A 4 -13.58 4.95 -1.83
C SER A 4 -12.77 5.43 -3.06
N ASP A 5 -11.69 6.18 -2.86
CA ASP A 5 -10.87 6.72 -3.94
C ASP A 5 -9.72 5.77 -4.30
N SER A 6 -9.17 5.96 -5.50
CA SER A 6 -7.94 5.29 -5.93
C SER A 6 -7.08 6.18 -6.82
N VAL A 7 -5.78 5.90 -6.84
CA VAL A 7 -4.81 6.48 -7.78
C VAL A 7 -4.29 5.36 -8.65
N VAL A 8 -4.31 5.58 -9.97
CA VAL A 8 -3.98 4.55 -10.96
C VAL A 8 -2.72 4.98 -11.70
N SER A 9 -1.79 4.05 -11.93
CA SER A 9 -0.61 4.31 -12.75
C SER A 9 -1.00 4.62 -14.20
N ASP A 10 -0.16 5.30 -14.96
CA ASP A 10 -0.49 5.81 -16.31
C ASP A 10 -0.97 4.70 -17.27
N ASN A 11 -0.20 3.62 -17.39
CA ASN A 11 -0.62 2.44 -18.14
C ASN A 11 -1.58 1.52 -17.37
N ARG A 12 -2.18 1.97 -16.27
CA ARG A 12 -3.17 1.21 -15.47
C ARG A 12 -2.66 -0.16 -15.03
N LYS A 13 -1.35 -0.33 -14.81
CA LYS A 13 -0.75 -1.58 -14.32
C LYS A 13 -0.97 -1.75 -12.83
N PHE A 14 -0.81 -0.65 -12.09
CA PHE A 14 -0.95 -0.61 -10.65
C PHE A 14 -2.03 0.38 -10.23
N GLU A 15 -2.60 0.11 -9.06
CA GLU A 15 -3.56 0.96 -8.38
C GLU A 15 -3.18 1.06 -6.91
N MET A 16 -3.17 2.29 -6.40
CA MET A 16 -3.11 2.57 -4.97
C MET A 16 -4.52 2.88 -4.48
N CYS A 17 -4.95 2.21 -3.42
CA CYS A 17 -6.28 2.38 -2.84
C CYS A 17 -6.26 2.04 -1.34
N PHE A 18 -7.36 2.35 -0.66
CA PHE A 18 -7.63 1.70 0.61
C PHE A 18 -8.09 0.26 0.39
N PHE A 19 -7.73 -0.63 1.32
CA PHE A 19 -8.23 -1.99 1.39
C PHE A 19 -8.46 -2.36 2.85
N THR A 20 -9.27 -3.40 3.06
CA THR A 20 -9.62 -3.87 4.40
C THR A 20 -9.08 -5.26 4.68
N LYS A 21 -8.81 -5.51 5.96
CA LYS A 21 -8.55 -6.85 6.51
C LYS A 21 -9.34 -7.02 7.79
N VAL A 22 -9.81 -8.23 8.07
CA VAL A 22 -10.46 -8.54 9.34
C VAL A 22 -9.38 -9.00 10.30
N ARG A 23 -9.23 -8.30 11.42
CA ARG A 23 -8.30 -8.70 12.50
C ARG A 23 -9.00 -8.57 13.83
N ASN A 24 -8.99 -9.63 14.63
CA ASN A 24 -9.70 -9.71 15.91
C ASN A 24 -11.19 -9.33 15.78
N ASN A 25 -11.88 -9.90 14.79
CA ASN A 25 -13.30 -9.64 14.50
C ASN A 25 -13.65 -8.17 14.20
N SER A 26 -12.67 -7.38 13.77
CA SER A 26 -12.86 -5.97 13.44
C SER A 26 -12.22 -5.64 12.09
N THR A 27 -12.92 -4.81 11.30
CA THR A 27 -12.45 -4.33 10.00
C THR A 27 -11.36 -3.30 10.19
N LYS A 28 -10.17 -3.60 9.67
CA LYS A 28 -8.99 -2.74 9.68
C LYS A 28 -8.76 -2.15 8.31
N TYR A 29 -8.44 -0.87 8.26
CA TYR A 29 -8.22 -0.10 7.04
C TYR A 29 -6.73 0.16 6.82
N TYR A 30 -6.30 -0.11 5.59
CA TYR A 30 -4.92 0.05 5.15
C TYR A 30 -4.87 0.73 3.79
N VAL A 31 -3.80 1.45 3.52
CA VAL A 31 -3.44 1.92 2.18
C VAL A 31 -2.46 0.94 1.57
N GLY A 32 -2.71 0.52 0.34
CA GLY A 32 -1.81 -0.36 -0.38
C GLY A 32 -1.82 -0.14 -1.87
N ILE A 33 -0.86 -0.80 -2.53
CA ILE A 33 -0.72 -0.84 -3.98
C ILE A 33 -1.01 -2.27 -4.43
N ARG A 34 -1.74 -2.43 -5.53
CA ARG A 34 -2.12 -3.73 -6.11
C ARG A 34 -2.02 -3.72 -7.63
N TYR A 35 -1.98 -4.90 -8.24
CA TYR A 35 -2.11 -5.03 -9.69
C TYR A 35 -3.56 -4.73 -10.12
N LYS A 36 -3.74 -3.88 -11.13
CA LYS A 36 -5.09 -3.53 -11.63
C LYS A 36 -5.55 -4.44 -12.78
N ARG A 37 -4.61 -4.93 -13.61
CA ARG A 37 -4.91 -5.65 -14.86
C ARG A 37 -4.97 -7.17 -14.76
N VAL A 38 -4.68 -7.77 -13.61
CA VAL A 38 -4.58 -9.23 -13.49
C VAL A 38 -5.84 -9.77 -12.78
N PRO A 39 -6.79 -10.40 -13.49
CA PRO A 39 -8.11 -10.76 -12.94
C PRO A 39 -8.05 -11.54 -11.63
N ASN A 40 -7.09 -12.45 -11.47
CA ASN A 40 -6.91 -13.27 -10.27
C ASN A 40 -6.00 -12.63 -9.20
N ASP A 41 -5.22 -11.60 -9.54
CA ASP A 41 -4.32 -10.89 -8.61
C ASP A 41 -4.80 -9.47 -8.26
N LYS A 42 -6.01 -9.06 -8.68
CA LYS A 42 -6.59 -7.75 -8.32
C LYS A 42 -6.71 -7.55 -6.81
N LYS A 43 -6.72 -8.64 -6.03
CA LYS A 43 -6.72 -8.59 -4.55
C LYS A 43 -5.30 -8.63 -3.95
N LYS A 44 -4.27 -8.96 -4.74
CA LYS A 44 -2.90 -9.07 -4.26
C LYS A 44 -2.31 -7.69 -4.01
N ILE A 45 -2.22 -7.33 -2.74
CA ILE A 45 -1.52 -6.14 -2.29
C ILE A 45 -0.01 -6.42 -2.36
N VAL A 46 0.70 -5.61 -3.15
CA VAL A 46 2.15 -5.72 -3.36
C VAL A 46 2.96 -4.76 -2.49
N TRP A 47 2.30 -3.74 -1.93
CA TRP A 47 2.90 -2.79 -1.00
C TRP A 47 1.85 -2.21 -0.05
N VAL A 48 2.23 -1.90 1.18
CA VAL A 48 1.33 -1.43 2.25
C VAL A 48 1.99 -0.28 3.01
N ALA A 49 1.31 0.86 3.08
CA ALA A 49 1.84 2.06 3.71
C ALA A 49 1.86 1.96 5.25
N ASN A 50 0.76 1.51 5.83
CA ASN A 50 0.51 1.52 7.27
C ASN A 50 0.42 0.10 7.84
N ARG A 51 1.34 -0.78 7.44
CA ARG A 51 1.34 -2.18 7.87
C ARG A 51 1.34 -2.34 9.40
N ASP A 52 2.10 -1.51 10.10
CA ASP A 52 2.24 -1.58 11.56
C ASP A 52 1.18 -0.75 12.32
N TYR A 53 0.31 -0.01 11.62
CA TYR A 53 -0.74 0.82 12.22
C TYR A 53 -2.04 0.74 11.42
N ALA A 54 -2.99 -0.07 11.89
CA ALA A 54 -4.31 -0.18 11.30
C ALA A 54 -5.20 1.00 11.70
N PHE A 55 -6.01 1.49 10.76
CA PHE A 55 -7.13 2.37 11.09
C PHE A 55 -8.41 1.55 11.28
N GLU A 56 -9.33 2.06 12.09
CA GLU A 56 -10.53 1.33 12.55
C GLU A 56 -11.80 1.75 11.81
N THR A 57 -11.76 2.85 11.07
CA THR A 57 -12.95 3.46 10.48
C THR A 57 -12.77 3.74 8.98
N PRO A 58 -13.89 3.83 8.22
CA PRO A 58 -13.85 4.21 6.82
C PRO A 58 -13.64 5.71 6.58
N SER A 59 -13.50 6.54 7.61
CA SER A 59 -13.22 7.99 7.46
C SER A 59 -11.74 8.32 7.26
N ALA A 60 -10.87 7.31 7.25
CA ALA A 60 -9.46 7.51 7.00
C ALA A 60 -9.18 8.15 5.63
N VAL A 61 -8.29 9.14 5.59
CA VAL A 61 -7.88 9.84 4.38
C VAL A 61 -6.37 9.79 4.24
N LEU A 62 -5.91 9.40 3.04
CA LEU A 62 -4.52 9.57 2.61
C LEU A 62 -4.35 10.95 1.98
N THR A 63 -3.40 11.73 2.49
CA THR A 63 -3.11 13.09 2.01
C THR A 63 -1.62 13.41 2.15
N ILE A 64 -1.20 14.57 1.63
CA ILE A 64 0.13 15.12 1.84
C ILE A 64 0.01 16.31 2.78
N GLN A 65 0.75 16.29 3.89
CA GLN A 65 0.86 17.40 4.83
C GLN A 65 2.32 17.60 5.21
N ASP A 66 2.79 18.85 5.17
CA ASP A 66 4.14 19.25 5.58
C ASP A 66 5.27 18.49 4.84
N GLY A 67 5.01 18.11 3.59
CA GLY A 67 5.93 17.32 2.77
C GLY A 67 5.98 15.84 3.14
N ASN A 68 4.99 15.31 3.85
CA ASN A 68 4.89 13.90 4.18
C ASN A 68 3.57 13.32 3.67
N LEU A 69 3.63 12.09 3.19
CA LEU A 69 2.46 11.28 2.93
C LEU A 69 1.92 10.77 4.28
N VAL A 70 0.69 11.16 4.60
CA VAL A 70 0.07 10.88 5.89
C VAL A 70 -1.32 10.28 5.72
N ILE A 71 -1.68 9.38 6.63
CA ILE A 71 -3.03 8.85 6.77
C ILE A 71 -3.61 9.44 8.05
N ILE A 72 -4.79 10.03 7.94
CA ILE A 72 -5.47 10.71 9.04
C ILE A 72 -6.87 10.15 9.22
N ASP A 73 -7.31 10.04 10.48
CA ASP A 73 -8.68 9.67 10.85
C ASP A 73 -9.05 10.40 12.15
N GLY A 74 -9.78 11.50 12.03
CA GLY A 74 -10.00 12.43 13.15
C GLY A 74 -8.67 12.99 13.69
N GLN A 75 -8.36 12.67 14.95
CA GLN A 75 -7.11 13.06 15.61
C GLN A 75 -5.97 12.04 15.42
N LEU A 76 -6.26 10.86 14.86
CA LEU A 76 -5.26 9.84 14.60
C LEU A 76 -4.46 10.22 13.34
N ARG A 77 -3.13 10.12 13.44
CA ARG A 77 -2.20 10.43 12.35
C ARG A 77 -1.14 9.36 12.25
N TYR A 78 -0.97 8.81 11.06
CA TYR A 78 0.14 7.92 10.70
C TYR A 78 0.93 8.54 9.55
N SER A 79 2.25 8.70 9.74
CA SER A 79 3.13 9.22 8.69
C SER A 79 3.81 8.05 7.98
N VAL A 80 3.62 7.96 6.66
CA VAL A 80 4.21 6.90 5.82
C VAL A 80 5.70 7.14 5.62
N ASN A 81 6.12 8.41 5.58
CA ASN A 81 7.50 8.83 5.48
C ASN A 81 7.81 9.95 6.50
N LYS A 82 9.11 10.26 6.65
CA LYS A 82 9.63 11.33 7.53
C LYS A 82 10.64 12.18 6.77
N VAL A 83 10.17 12.94 5.78
CA VAL A 83 11.00 13.89 5.03
C VAL A 83 11.04 15.26 5.73
N SER A 84 10.01 15.61 6.52
CA SER A 84 9.97 16.73 7.48
C SER A 84 10.53 18.09 6.99
N ASN A 85 10.08 18.57 5.84
CA ASN A 85 10.67 19.78 5.25
C ASN A 85 9.72 20.98 5.05
N ASN A 86 8.43 20.90 5.43
CA ASN A 86 7.43 21.95 5.08
C ASN A 86 7.49 22.33 3.58
N ILE A 87 7.85 21.36 2.73
CA ILE A 87 8.03 21.54 1.30
C ILE A 87 6.72 21.15 0.60
N SER A 88 6.33 21.94 -0.41
CA SER A 88 5.26 21.54 -1.33
C SER A 88 5.68 20.31 -2.14
N MET A 89 4.89 19.25 -2.03
CA MET A 89 5.15 17.96 -2.68
C MET A 89 3.89 17.41 -3.30
N TYR A 90 4.07 16.52 -4.27
CA TYR A 90 3.01 15.70 -4.82
C TYR A 90 3.48 14.25 -4.95
N ALA A 91 2.53 13.33 -4.91
CA ALA A 91 2.78 11.89 -5.05
C ALA A 91 2.44 11.43 -6.47
N MET A 92 3.20 10.46 -6.99
CA MET A 92 2.94 9.84 -8.28
C MET A 92 3.12 8.33 -8.17
N LEU A 93 2.15 7.57 -8.69
CA LEU A 93 2.24 6.12 -8.81
C LEU A 93 2.76 5.75 -10.21
N LEU A 94 3.96 5.18 -10.28
CA LEU A 94 4.58 4.77 -11.53
C LEU A 94 4.07 3.39 -12.00
N ASP A 95 4.25 3.10 -13.28
CA ASP A 95 3.91 1.80 -13.88
C ASP A 95 4.81 0.64 -13.45
N SER A 96 5.90 0.93 -12.73
CA SER A 96 6.67 -0.08 -12.00
C SER A 96 5.97 -0.54 -10.72
N GLY A 97 4.96 0.20 -10.24
CA GLY A 97 4.36 0.04 -8.93
C GLY A 97 5.03 0.89 -7.85
N ASN A 98 6.06 1.68 -8.20
CA ASN A 98 6.72 2.57 -7.27
C ASN A 98 5.89 3.85 -7.05
N LEU A 99 5.47 4.09 -5.82
CA LEU A 99 4.95 5.36 -5.36
C LEU A 99 6.11 6.28 -4.99
N ILE A 100 6.20 7.43 -5.64
CA ILE A 100 7.24 8.44 -5.40
C ILE A 100 6.64 9.73 -4.85
N LEU A 101 7.37 10.39 -3.97
CA LEU A 101 7.05 11.72 -3.46
C LEU A 101 8.07 12.73 -4.02
N LEU A 102 7.56 13.69 -4.78
CA LEU A 102 8.33 14.63 -5.57
C LEU A 102 8.18 16.04 -5.01
N LYS A 103 9.28 16.78 -4.97
CA LYS A 103 9.24 18.22 -4.70
C LYS A 103 8.60 18.96 -5.89
N THR A 104 7.60 19.79 -5.64
CA THR A 104 6.86 20.51 -6.69
C THR A 104 7.77 21.42 -7.51
N SER A 105 8.76 22.06 -6.88
CA SER A 105 9.58 23.11 -7.53
C SER A 105 10.55 22.58 -8.59
N ASN A 106 11.11 21.38 -8.42
CA ASN A 106 12.18 20.86 -9.27
C ASN A 106 12.04 19.36 -9.59
N LYS A 107 10.93 18.72 -9.20
CA LYS A 107 10.66 17.29 -9.41
C LYS A 107 11.74 16.37 -8.82
N GLN A 108 12.47 16.83 -7.80
CA GLN A 108 13.39 15.96 -7.07
C GLN A 108 12.60 14.90 -6.32
N ILE A 109 12.97 13.62 -6.47
CA ILE A 109 12.44 12.52 -5.69
C ILE A 109 13.05 12.61 -4.29
N LEU A 110 12.21 12.69 -3.27
CA LEU A 110 12.64 12.79 -1.87
C LEU A 110 12.24 11.55 -1.06
N TRP A 111 11.32 10.73 -1.57
CA TRP A 111 10.94 9.46 -0.97
C TRP A 111 10.34 8.55 -2.04
N GLN A 112 10.50 7.24 -1.88
CA GLN A 112 9.88 6.24 -2.74
C GLN A 112 9.55 4.95 -1.96
N SER A 113 8.44 4.31 -2.34
CA SER A 113 7.97 3.06 -1.73
C SER A 113 8.93 1.88 -1.90
N PHE A 114 9.71 1.86 -2.99
CA PHE A 114 10.64 0.77 -3.29
C PHE A 114 11.79 0.65 -2.29
N ASP A 115 12.09 1.72 -1.54
CA ASP A 115 13.07 1.70 -0.45
C ASP A 115 12.50 1.09 0.84
N TYR A 116 11.19 0.84 0.89
CA TYR A 116 10.46 0.30 2.04
C TYR A 116 9.61 -0.90 1.61
N PRO A 117 10.25 -2.01 1.20
CA PRO A 117 9.54 -3.18 0.71
C PRO A 117 8.71 -3.83 1.81
N THR A 118 7.66 -4.54 1.38
CA THR A 118 6.73 -5.23 2.27
C THR A 118 6.94 -6.75 2.20
N ASP A 119 5.97 -7.51 1.74
CA ASP A 119 6.00 -8.97 1.58
C ASP A 119 6.19 -9.38 0.11
N THR A 120 6.20 -8.43 -0.82
CA THR A 120 6.36 -8.68 -2.26
C THR A 120 7.56 -7.89 -2.78
N LEU A 121 8.38 -8.55 -3.61
CA LEU A 121 9.43 -7.90 -4.38
C LEU A 121 8.94 -7.62 -5.81
N LEU A 122 8.91 -6.35 -6.20
CA LEU A 122 8.62 -5.94 -7.57
C LEU A 122 9.92 -5.72 -8.37
N PRO A 123 9.89 -5.86 -9.70
CA PRO A 123 11.03 -5.49 -10.54
C PRO A 123 11.49 -4.05 -10.26
N GLY A 124 12.78 -3.88 -9.93
CA GLY A 124 13.39 -2.59 -9.59
C GLY A 124 13.50 -2.31 -8.08
N MET A 125 12.88 -3.11 -7.22
CA MET A 125 13.14 -3.08 -5.78
C MET A 125 14.49 -3.73 -5.46
N LYS A 126 15.10 -3.31 -4.34
CA LYS A 126 16.35 -3.89 -3.82
C LYS A 126 16.05 -4.87 -2.69
N LEU A 127 16.94 -5.85 -2.52
CA LEU A 127 17.03 -6.72 -1.35
C LEU A 127 18.48 -6.79 -0.88
N GLY A 128 18.67 -6.96 0.43
CA GLY A 128 19.99 -7.04 1.05
C GLY A 128 20.29 -5.81 1.89
N HIS A 129 21.56 -5.48 2.04
CA HIS A 129 22.00 -4.32 2.81
C HIS A 129 23.16 -3.64 2.09
N ASP A 130 23.30 -2.34 2.32
CA ASP A 130 24.47 -1.55 1.96
C ASP A 130 24.91 -0.69 3.17
N GLU A 131 25.87 0.22 2.95
CA GLU A 131 26.30 1.16 3.96
C GLU A 131 25.18 2.16 4.30
N GLY A 132 24.33 1.79 5.26
CA GLY A 132 23.30 2.64 5.83
C GLY A 132 21.86 2.21 5.54
N ASN A 133 21.63 1.26 4.62
CA ASN A 133 20.29 0.74 4.33
C ASN A 133 20.21 -0.77 4.43
N THR A 134 19.02 -1.25 4.78
CA THR A 134 18.68 -2.68 4.75
C THR A 134 17.30 -2.84 4.13
N TRP A 135 17.23 -3.57 3.02
CA TRP A 135 16.00 -3.91 2.33
C TRP A 135 15.69 -5.38 2.54
N SER A 136 14.62 -5.66 3.27
CA SER A 136 14.18 -7.01 3.57
C SER A 136 12.68 -7.15 3.38
N LEU A 137 12.25 -8.32 2.95
CA LEU A 137 10.82 -8.64 2.92
C LEU A 137 10.37 -9.07 4.31
N ARG A 138 9.21 -8.58 4.71
CA ARG A 138 8.53 -8.96 5.94
C ARG A 138 7.15 -9.51 5.60
N SER A 139 6.91 -10.76 5.99
CA SER A 139 5.59 -11.40 5.84
C SER A 139 4.54 -10.71 6.70
N TRP A 140 3.27 -10.99 6.41
CA TRP A 140 2.17 -10.69 7.35
C TRP A 140 2.32 -11.51 8.63
N ARG A 141 1.74 -11.03 9.74
CA ARG A 141 1.87 -11.68 11.05
C ARG A 141 1.01 -12.95 11.16
N SER A 142 0.00 -13.15 10.32
CA SER A 142 -0.79 -14.39 10.26
C SER A 142 -1.46 -14.60 8.89
N ALA A 143 -1.87 -15.85 8.58
CA ALA A 143 -2.63 -16.18 7.38
C ALA A 143 -4.04 -15.54 7.37
N ASP A 144 -4.61 -15.26 8.54
CA ASP A 144 -5.87 -14.53 8.72
C ASP A 144 -5.77 -13.06 8.28
N ASP A 145 -4.56 -12.54 8.13
CA ASP A 145 -4.34 -11.22 7.56
C ASP A 145 -4.44 -11.25 6.02
N LEU A 146 -4.67 -12.35 5.30
CA LEU A 146 -4.87 -12.23 3.84
C LEU A 146 -6.20 -11.51 3.55
N PRO A 147 -6.33 -10.70 2.47
CA PRO A 147 -7.63 -10.15 2.09
C PRO A 147 -8.58 -11.35 1.89
N GLN A 148 -9.57 -11.49 2.76
CA GLN A 148 -10.48 -12.63 2.72
C GLN A 148 -11.15 -12.62 1.35
N GLU A 149 -10.83 -13.60 0.52
CA GLU A 149 -11.62 -13.86 -0.67
C GLU A 149 -13.00 -14.29 -0.20
N LEU A 150 -14.02 -13.46 -0.47
CA LEU A 150 -15.41 -13.89 -0.43
C LEU A 150 -15.59 -15.00 -1.47
N PHE A 151 -15.29 -16.23 -1.11
CA PHE A 151 -15.78 -17.39 -1.83
C PHE A 151 -17.20 -17.67 -1.34
N PRO A 152 -18.22 -17.71 -2.22
CA PRO A 152 -19.47 -18.35 -1.84
C PRO A 152 -19.16 -19.82 -1.56
N SER A 153 -19.49 -20.28 -0.35
CA SER A 153 -19.54 -21.70 0.00
C SER A 153 -20.57 -22.36 -0.92
N ASN A 154 -20.09 -23.08 -1.94
CA ASN A 154 -20.69 -24.26 -2.59
C ASN A 154 -19.87 -24.63 -3.84
N ILE A 155 -18.73 -25.29 -3.67
CA ILE A 155 -18.16 -26.13 -4.74
C ILE A 155 -18.04 -27.55 -4.17
N ILE A 156 -18.98 -28.37 -4.59
CA ILE A 156 -18.95 -29.83 -4.42
C ILE A 156 -18.04 -30.36 -5.52
N TRP A 157 -16.92 -30.98 -5.17
CA TRP A 157 -16.15 -31.75 -6.13
C TRP A 157 -16.84 -33.11 -6.30
N ALA A 158 -17.51 -33.31 -7.43
CA ALA A 158 -17.81 -34.64 -7.93
C ALA A 158 -16.62 -35.11 -8.76
N GLY A 159 -15.94 -36.15 -8.29
CA GLY A 159 -14.83 -36.81 -8.98
C GLY A 159 -14.87 -38.30 -8.68
N SER A 160 -15.40 -39.04 -9.64
CA SER A 160 -15.51 -40.49 -9.71
C SER A 160 -14.18 -41.23 -9.71
N THR A 161 -14.13 -42.37 -9.01
CA THR A 161 -13.83 -43.70 -9.59
C THR A 161 -14.71 -44.73 -8.90
#